data_AF-A0A1U7T8V1-F1
#
_entry.id   AF-A0A1U7T8V1-F1
#
_cell.length_a   1.000
_cell.length_b   1.000
_cell.length_c   1.000
_cell.angle_alpha   90.00
_cell.angle_beta   90.00
_cell.angle_gamma   90.00
#
_symmetry.space_group_name_H-M   'P 1'
#
loop_
_entity.id
_entity.type
_entity.pdbx_description
1 polymer ?
#
loop_
_entity_poly.entity_id
_entity_poly.type
_entity_poly.pdbx_seq_one_letter_code
_entity_poly.pdbx_strand_id
1 'polypeptide(L)'
;MLGRSGYRALPLGDFDRFQQSSFGFLGSQKGCLSPERGGAGPGADAPQSWPSCLCYGLISFLGFLLLLVTFPISGWFVLKVVPTYERIVVFRLGRIRNPQGPGMVLLLPFIDSFQRVDLRTRAFNVPPCKLASKDGAVLSVGADIQFRIWDPVLSVMTVKDLNTATRMTAQNAMTKALLKRPLQEIQMDKLKISDQLLLEINDVTRAWGLEVDRVELAVEAVLQPPQDSPAGPSLDSALQQLALHLLGGGVNPGAGGVPPAGPGRGRVGPGVPDGIPDVVVEVAEADLRALLCRELQPLGAYMSGRLKVKGDLAVAMKLEAVLKALK
;
A
#
# COMPACT_ATOMS: atom_id res chain seq x y z
N MET A 1 -7.54 -32.95 2.42
CA MET A 1 -6.62 -33.14 3.55
C MET A 1 -6.00 -31.79 3.90
N LEU A 2 -5.82 -31.55 5.19
CA LEU A 2 -5.73 -30.25 5.86
C LEU A 2 -4.51 -29.40 5.47
N GLY A 3 -4.73 -28.08 5.40
CA GLY A 3 -3.69 -27.07 5.25
C GLY A 3 -4.20 -25.64 5.42
N ARG A 4 -5.09 -25.40 6.38
CA ARG A 4 -5.48 -24.03 6.80
C ARG A 4 -4.31 -23.42 7.58
N SER A 5 -3.45 -22.66 6.92
CA SER A 5 -2.50 -21.77 7.59
C SER A 5 -3.14 -20.40 7.74
N GLY A 6 -3.85 -20.22 8.86
CA GLY A 6 -4.41 -18.94 9.25
C GLY A 6 -3.34 -18.09 9.91
N TYR A 7 -2.67 -17.24 9.14
CA TYR A 7 -1.98 -16.08 9.70
C TYR A 7 -2.96 -14.91 9.73
N ARG A 8 -3.64 -14.78 10.87
CA ARG A 8 -4.38 -13.56 11.22
C ARG A 8 -3.33 -12.47 11.45
N ALA A 9 -3.27 -11.50 10.55
CA ALA A 9 -2.48 -10.29 10.77
C ALA A 9 -2.86 -9.70 12.14
N LEU A 10 -1.88 -9.56 13.03
CA LEU A 10 -2.05 -8.76 14.24
C LEU A 10 -2.34 -7.33 13.77
N PRO A 11 -3.49 -6.74 14.13
CA PRO A 11 -3.69 -5.33 13.85
C PRO A 11 -2.60 -4.57 14.60
N LEU A 12 -1.77 -3.84 13.84
CA LEU A 12 -0.94 -2.80 14.41
C LEU A 12 -1.87 -1.94 15.27
N GLY A 13 -1.50 -1.76 16.54
CA GLY A 13 -2.18 -0.85 17.43
C GLY A 13 -2.08 0.55 16.85
N ASP A 14 -3.10 0.93 16.10
CA ASP A 14 -3.40 2.30 15.72
C ASP A 14 -3.91 2.98 17.00
N PHE A 15 -2.97 3.51 17.79
CA PHE A 15 -3.25 4.12 19.09
C PHE A 15 -3.41 5.64 18.94
N ASP A 16 -4.21 6.06 17.96
CA ASP A 16 -4.59 7.46 17.74
C ASP A 16 -5.99 7.79 18.29
N ARG A 17 -6.45 7.08 19.34
CA ARG A 17 -7.83 7.29 19.86
C ARG A 17 -8.03 7.30 21.38
N PHE A 18 -7.04 7.71 22.17
CA PHE A 18 -7.29 8.01 23.59
C PHE A 18 -6.43 9.17 24.13
N GLN A 19 -6.61 10.39 23.59
CA GLN A 19 -6.27 11.62 24.32
C GLN A 19 -6.80 12.90 23.64
N GLN A 20 -8.10 13.00 23.36
CA GLN A 20 -8.78 14.31 23.27
C GLN A 20 -10.30 14.17 23.16
N SER A 21 -10.92 13.82 24.28
CA SER A 21 -12.33 14.10 24.54
C SER A 21 -12.44 14.50 26.00
N SER A 22 -13.09 15.64 26.23
CA SER A 22 -13.33 16.30 27.51
C SER A 22 -12.23 17.23 28.02
N PHE A 23 -12.10 18.39 27.37
CA PHE A 23 -12.03 19.66 28.12
C PHE A 23 -12.77 20.73 27.31
N GLY A 24 -14.09 20.66 27.39
CA GLY A 24 -15.00 21.69 26.92
C GLY A 24 -15.90 22.14 28.07
N PHE A 25 -15.84 23.44 28.35
CA PHE A 25 -16.95 24.27 28.85
C PHE A 25 -17.34 24.23 30.34
N LEU A 26 -16.87 25.23 31.09
CA LEU A 26 -17.67 26.20 31.89
C LEU A 26 -16.68 27.24 32.42
N GLY A 27 -16.84 28.56 32.35
CA GLY A 27 -17.86 29.43 31.81
C GLY A 27 -17.33 30.85 32.09
N SER A 28 -17.10 31.61 31.03
CA SER A 28 -16.82 33.03 31.10
C SER A 28 -18.13 33.76 31.37
N GLN A 29 -18.24 34.46 32.50
CA GLN A 29 -19.28 35.47 32.68
C GLN A 29 -18.72 36.72 33.36
N LYS A 30 -18.97 37.83 32.69
CA LYS A 30 -18.64 39.23 33.02
C LYS A 30 -19.22 39.65 34.37
N GLY A 31 -18.56 40.61 35.01
CA GLY A 31 -19.18 41.45 36.03
C GLY A 31 -18.22 42.45 36.65
N CYS A 32 -18.20 43.67 36.13
CA CYS A 32 -17.69 44.85 36.83
C CYS A 32 -18.42 45.02 38.17
N LEU A 33 -17.76 45.58 39.20
CA LEU A 33 -18.23 46.76 39.95
C LEU A 33 -17.26 47.17 41.06
N SER A 34 -17.24 48.48 41.27
CA SER A 34 -16.44 49.35 42.13
C SER A 34 -16.30 48.97 43.61
N PRO A 35 -15.32 49.56 44.33
CA PRO A 35 -15.27 49.54 45.78
C PRO A 35 -16.27 50.56 46.35
N GLU A 36 -17.12 50.12 47.27
CA GLU A 36 -17.92 51.02 48.11
C GLU A 36 -17.61 50.76 49.57
N ARG A 37 -17.63 51.84 50.33
CA ARG A 37 -17.00 52.04 51.63
C ARG A 37 -18.11 52.17 52.64
N GLY A 38 -18.11 51.37 53.69
CA GLY A 38 -18.84 51.72 54.90
C GLY A 38 -19.34 50.54 55.73
N GLY A 39 -19.27 50.71 57.05
CA GLY A 39 -20.12 49.97 57.98
C GLY A 39 -19.37 49.27 59.10
N ALA A 40 -18.94 50.05 60.09
CA ALA A 40 -18.61 49.53 61.41
C ALA A 40 -19.87 49.02 62.13
N GLY A 41 -19.72 47.95 62.91
CA GLY A 41 -20.70 47.48 63.88
C GLY A 41 -20.17 46.27 64.67
N PRO A 42 -19.92 46.39 65.99
CA PRO A 42 -19.53 45.27 66.84
C PRO A 42 -20.78 44.59 67.40
N GLY A 43 -20.82 43.25 67.40
CA GLY A 43 -22.00 42.55 67.90
C GLY A 43 -21.85 41.05 68.04
N ALA A 44 -21.77 40.65 69.31
CA ALA A 44 -22.32 39.42 69.88
C ALA A 44 -21.59 38.09 69.59
N ASP A 45 -20.90 37.64 70.64
CA ASP A 45 -20.51 36.25 70.88
C ASP A 45 -21.74 35.33 70.85
N ALA A 46 -21.73 34.35 69.95
CA ALA A 46 -22.64 33.20 69.96
C ALA A 46 -21.82 31.90 69.91
N PRO A 47 -21.99 30.96 70.87
CA PRO A 47 -21.25 29.72 70.89
C PRO A 47 -21.90 28.73 69.91
N GLN A 48 -21.53 28.78 68.63
CA GLN A 48 -22.03 27.85 67.62
C GLN A 48 -20.93 27.40 66.63
N SER A 49 -19.72 27.13 67.15
CA SER A 49 -18.55 26.73 66.36
C SER A 49 -18.34 25.21 66.20
N TRP A 50 -19.20 24.38 66.78
CA TRP A 50 -19.09 22.91 66.67
C TRP A 50 -19.35 22.34 65.26
N PRO A 51 -20.39 22.77 64.50
CA PRO A 51 -20.62 22.21 63.16
C PRO A 51 -19.53 22.64 62.17
N SER A 52 -18.99 23.85 62.29
CA SER A 52 -17.95 24.38 61.39
C SER A 52 -16.61 23.67 61.57
N CYS A 53 -16.26 23.30 62.80
CA CYS A 53 -15.06 22.52 63.11
C CYS A 53 -15.18 21.08 62.60
N LEU A 54 -16.36 20.46 62.81
CA LEU A 54 -16.68 19.13 62.28
C LEU A 54 -16.63 19.10 60.74
N CYS A 55 -17.15 20.13 60.08
CA CYS A 55 -17.06 20.29 58.63
C CYS A 55 -15.61 20.41 58.14
N TYR A 56 -14.79 21.25 58.78
CA TYR A 56 -13.37 21.39 58.40
C TYR A 56 -12.59 20.07 58.61
N GLY A 57 -12.88 19.35 59.71
CA GLY A 57 -12.34 18.02 59.97
C GLY A 57 -12.73 16.99 58.92
N LEU A 58 -14.02 16.93 58.54
CA LEU A 58 -14.53 16.04 57.49
C LEU A 58 -13.93 16.36 56.11
N ILE A 59 -13.82 17.63 55.74
CA ILE A 59 -13.23 18.06 54.46
C ILE A 59 -11.73 17.73 54.42
N SER A 60 -11.00 18.01 55.50
CA SER A 60 -9.59 17.68 55.60
C SER A 60 -9.35 16.16 55.56
N PHE A 61 -10.19 15.39 56.27
CA PHE A 61 -10.15 13.93 56.25
C PHE A 61 -10.45 13.36 54.87
N LEU A 62 -11.47 13.88 54.17
CA LEU A 62 -11.83 13.47 52.82
C LEU A 62 -10.72 13.80 51.80
N GLY A 63 -10.10 14.98 51.92
CA GLY A 63 -8.95 15.36 51.10
C GLY A 63 -7.72 14.47 51.34
N PHE A 64 -7.41 14.18 52.60
CA PHE A 64 -6.33 13.26 52.96
C PHE A 64 -6.60 11.84 52.46
N LEU A 65 -7.84 11.34 52.60
CA LEU A 65 -8.26 10.05 52.08
C LEU A 65 -8.09 9.99 50.55
N LEU A 66 -8.51 11.04 49.84
CA LEU A 66 -8.38 11.12 48.39
C LEU A 66 -6.90 11.15 47.95
N LEU A 67 -6.03 11.86 48.67
CA LEU A 67 -4.58 11.85 48.43
C LEU A 67 -3.97 10.47 48.70
N LEU A 68 -4.35 9.82 49.80
CA LEU A 68 -3.85 8.51 50.18
C LEU A 68 -4.30 7.40 49.21
N VAL A 69 -5.48 7.53 48.62
CA VAL A 69 -5.98 6.62 47.59
C VAL A 69 -5.33 6.90 46.23
N THR A 70 -5.12 8.16 45.86
CA THR A 70 -4.53 8.53 44.55
C THR A 70 -3.01 8.36 44.49
N PHE A 71 -2.30 8.44 45.62
CA PHE A 71 -0.85 8.26 45.70
C PHE A 71 -0.34 6.89 45.21
N PRO A 72 -0.86 5.73 45.68
CA PRO A 72 -0.41 4.42 45.19
C PRO A 72 -0.76 4.19 43.72
N ILE A 73 -1.89 4.74 43.26
CA ILE A 73 -2.33 4.67 41.86
C ILE A 73 -1.36 5.46 40.97
N SER A 74 -0.94 6.66 41.41
CA SER A 74 0.04 7.49 40.70
C SER A 74 1.41 6.79 40.60
N GLY A 75 1.89 6.18 41.70
CA GLY A 75 3.15 5.45 41.71
C GLY A 75 3.16 4.23 40.77
N TRP A 76 2.08 3.45 40.74
CA TRP A 76 1.96 2.29 39.85
C TRP A 76 1.93 2.67 38.37
N PHE A 77 1.30 3.79 38.02
CA PHE A 77 1.26 4.28 36.64
C PHE A 77 2.64 4.71 36.11
N VAL A 78 3.54 5.09 37.00
CA VAL A 78 4.86 5.62 36.66
C VAL A 78 5.87 4.50 36.42
N LEU A 79 5.69 3.32 37.03
CA LEU A 79 6.58 2.17 36.86
C LEU A 79 6.06 1.26 35.74
N LYS A 80 6.74 1.28 34.58
CA LYS A 80 6.44 0.38 33.47
C LYS A 80 7.58 -0.60 33.27
N VAL A 81 7.26 -1.90 33.30
CA VAL A 81 8.23 -2.97 33.03
C VAL A 81 8.35 -3.18 31.53
N VAL A 82 9.58 -3.19 31.03
CA VAL A 82 9.94 -3.43 29.62
C VAL A 82 10.67 -4.77 29.51
N PRO A 83 10.24 -5.67 28.61
CA PRO A 83 10.89 -6.98 28.44
C PRO A 83 12.29 -6.85 27.83
N THR A 84 13.13 -7.86 28.02
CA THR A 84 14.55 -7.88 27.61
C THR A 84 14.81 -7.62 26.12
N TYR A 85 13.86 -8.02 25.27
CA TYR A 85 13.97 -7.94 23.81
C TYR A 85 13.40 -6.64 23.23
N GLU A 86 12.77 -5.79 24.04
CA GLU A 86 12.27 -4.48 23.64
C GLU A 86 13.18 -3.38 24.19
N ARG A 87 13.33 -2.32 23.42
CA ARG A 87 13.91 -1.05 23.86
C ARG A 87 12.83 0.02 23.82
N ILE A 88 12.93 0.97 24.75
CA ILE A 88 12.00 2.08 24.82
C ILE A 88 12.76 3.39 24.60
N VAL A 89 12.31 4.15 23.61
CA VAL A 89 12.79 5.51 23.34
C VAL A 89 11.83 6.46 24.00
N VAL A 90 12.33 7.27 24.93
CA VAL A 90 11.51 8.22 25.72
C VAL A 90 11.78 9.64 25.24
N PHE A 91 10.70 10.34 24.93
CA PHE A 91 10.67 11.74 24.52
C PHE A 91 10.10 12.58 25.64
N ARG A 92 10.89 13.52 26.15
CA ARG A 92 10.47 14.44 27.21
C ARG A 92 10.48 15.85 26.67
N LEU A 93 9.30 16.47 26.52
CA LEU A 93 9.15 17.84 26.02
C LEU A 93 9.93 18.10 24.72
N GLY A 94 9.91 17.13 23.79
CA GLY A 94 10.63 17.21 22.51
C GLY A 94 12.14 16.94 22.57
N ARG A 95 12.71 16.64 23.75
CA ARG A 95 14.10 16.17 23.87
C ARG A 95 14.14 14.65 23.97
N ILE A 96 15.11 14.08 23.26
CA ILE A 96 15.38 12.65 23.23
C ILE A 96 16.23 12.29 24.44
N ARG A 97 15.83 11.26 25.17
CA ARG A 97 16.71 10.64 26.17
C ARG A 97 17.37 9.39 25.60
N ASN A 98 18.48 9.02 26.23
CA ASN A 98 19.15 7.77 25.92
C ASN A 98 18.16 6.60 25.99
N PRO A 99 18.25 5.65 25.05
CA PRO A 99 17.33 4.52 24.99
C PRO A 99 17.45 3.73 26.28
N GLN A 100 16.33 3.55 26.98
CA GLN A 100 16.36 2.84 28.24
C GLN A 100 16.41 1.34 27.97
N GLY A 101 17.29 0.68 28.72
CA GLY A 101 17.44 -0.77 28.66
C GLY A 101 16.29 -1.52 29.31
N PRO A 102 16.31 -2.85 29.23
CA PRO A 102 15.24 -3.67 29.78
C PRO A 102 15.19 -3.58 31.30
N GLY A 103 13.98 -3.67 31.85
CA GLY A 103 13.73 -3.51 33.28
C GLY A 103 12.61 -2.52 33.58
N MET A 104 12.65 -1.94 34.78
CA MET A 104 11.69 -0.94 35.25
C MET A 104 12.08 0.44 34.76
N VAL A 105 11.23 1.04 33.94
CA VAL A 105 11.42 2.39 33.40
C VAL A 105 10.37 3.32 34.03
N LEU A 106 10.85 4.45 34.55
CA LEU A 106 10.03 5.49 35.16
C LEU A 106 9.52 6.45 34.08
N LEU A 107 8.21 6.47 33.83
CA LEU A 107 7.55 7.30 32.81
C LEU A 107 6.55 8.25 33.46
N LEU A 108 6.66 9.54 33.19
CA LEU A 108 5.70 10.52 33.69
C LEU A 108 4.48 10.63 32.75
N PRO A 109 3.24 10.34 33.21
CA PRO A 109 2.06 10.13 32.37
C PRO A 109 1.55 11.34 31.56
N PHE A 110 2.15 12.53 31.70
CA PHE A 110 1.77 13.75 30.97
C PHE A 110 2.91 14.41 30.19
N ILE A 111 4.16 14.10 30.52
CA ILE A 111 5.34 14.80 30.00
C ILE A 111 6.14 13.89 29.07
N ASP A 112 6.13 12.59 29.36
CA ASP A 112 6.94 11.59 28.69
C ASP A 112 6.09 10.84 27.66
N SER A 113 6.46 10.97 26.38
CA SER A 113 5.98 10.08 25.32
C SER A 113 7.01 8.95 25.14
N PHE A 114 6.53 7.72 24.93
CA PHE A 114 7.41 6.58 24.78
C PHE A 114 7.08 5.76 23.54
N GLN A 115 8.12 5.32 22.83
CA GLN A 115 7.99 4.42 21.69
C GLN A 115 8.72 3.12 22.02
N ARG A 116 8.01 1.99 21.87
CA ARG A 116 8.61 0.66 22.03
C ARG A 116 9.09 0.15 20.68
N VAL A 117 10.31 -0.36 20.66
CA VAL A 117 10.98 -0.93 19.49
C VAL A 117 11.50 -2.30 19.85
N ASP A 118 11.19 -3.28 19.02
CA ASP A 118 11.63 -4.66 19.18
C ASP A 118 12.94 -4.85 18.42
N LEU A 119 13.92 -5.48 19.08
CA LEU A 119 15.23 -5.73 18.48
C LEU A 119 15.33 -7.08 17.77
N ARG A 120 14.28 -7.90 17.82
CA ARG A 120 14.28 -9.22 17.18
C ARG A 120 14.28 -9.09 15.65
N THR A 121 14.90 -10.07 14.99
CA THR A 121 14.83 -10.21 13.54
C THR A 121 13.38 -10.41 13.11
N ARG A 122 12.94 -9.63 12.13
CA ARG A 122 11.60 -9.65 11.54
C ARG A 122 11.72 -9.94 10.06
N ALA A 123 10.78 -10.72 9.54
CA ALA A 123 10.65 -10.98 8.12
C ALA A 123 9.45 -10.21 7.55
N PHE A 124 9.61 -9.67 6.36
CA PHE A 124 8.47 -9.17 5.58
C PHE A 124 8.64 -9.50 4.11
N ASN A 125 7.51 -9.82 3.49
CA ASN A 125 7.44 -10.04 2.06
C ASN A 125 7.24 -8.72 1.30
N VAL A 126 8.02 -8.53 0.25
CA VAL A 126 7.87 -7.48 -0.75
C VAL A 126 6.89 -7.98 -1.81
N PRO A 127 5.82 -7.21 -2.12
CA PRO A 127 4.81 -7.66 -3.07
C PRO A 127 5.43 -7.94 -4.45
N PRO A 128 4.96 -9.00 -5.14
CA PRO A 128 5.50 -9.39 -6.44
C PRO A 128 5.23 -8.32 -7.50
N CYS A 129 6.28 -7.95 -8.24
CA CYS A 129 6.22 -6.94 -9.29
C CYS A 129 6.44 -7.58 -10.67
N LYS A 130 5.65 -7.16 -11.67
CA LYS A 130 5.81 -7.59 -13.06
C LYS A 130 6.88 -6.74 -13.73
N LEU A 131 7.98 -7.36 -14.13
CA LEU A 131 9.13 -6.70 -14.73
C LEU A 131 9.54 -7.40 -16.03
N ALA A 132 10.01 -6.62 -17.00
CA ALA A 132 10.64 -7.15 -18.21
C ALA A 132 12.15 -7.22 -18.01
N SER A 133 12.73 -8.39 -18.20
CA SER A 133 14.18 -8.60 -18.18
C SER A 133 14.82 -8.08 -19.48
N LYS A 134 16.16 -8.06 -19.52
CA LYS A 134 16.95 -7.64 -20.68
C LYS A 134 16.60 -8.39 -21.97
N ASP A 135 16.20 -9.66 -21.86
CA ASP A 135 15.87 -10.52 -23.02
C ASP A 135 14.40 -10.42 -23.43
N GLY A 136 13.65 -9.45 -22.90
CA GLY A 136 12.22 -9.28 -23.17
C GLY A 136 11.30 -10.29 -22.45
N ALA A 137 11.86 -11.19 -21.63
CA ALA A 137 11.09 -12.09 -20.79
C ALA A 137 10.33 -11.31 -19.69
N VAL A 138 9.03 -11.58 -19.55
CA VAL A 138 8.19 -10.94 -18.54
C VAL A 138 8.04 -11.88 -17.34
N LEU A 139 8.50 -11.43 -16.18
CA LEU A 139 8.56 -12.21 -14.94
C LEU A 139 7.94 -11.44 -13.77
N SER A 140 7.27 -12.18 -12.88
CA SER A 140 6.71 -11.67 -11.63
C SER A 140 7.61 -12.10 -10.49
N VAL A 141 8.30 -11.14 -9.87
CA VAL A 141 9.29 -11.41 -8.81
C VAL A 141 8.98 -10.59 -7.57
N GLY A 142 9.00 -11.26 -6.42
CA GLY A 142 9.00 -10.67 -5.09
C GLY A 142 10.27 -11.07 -4.32
N ALA A 143 10.36 -10.65 -3.06
CA ALA A 143 11.43 -11.07 -2.15
C ALA A 143 10.92 -11.15 -0.71
N ASP A 144 11.50 -12.06 0.05
CA ASP A 144 11.41 -12.06 1.50
C ASP A 144 12.68 -11.44 2.09
N ILE A 145 12.52 -10.49 3.00
CA ILE A 145 13.63 -9.75 3.62
C ILE A 145 13.56 -9.92 5.12
N GLN A 146 14.67 -10.38 5.67
CA GLN A 146 14.88 -10.51 7.11
C GLN A 146 15.79 -9.39 7.57
N PHE A 147 15.31 -8.61 8.54
CA PHE A 147 16.02 -7.46 9.06
C PHE A 147 15.87 -7.38 10.58
N ARG A 148 16.83 -6.75 11.23
CA ARG A 148 16.81 -6.44 12.66
C ARG A 148 17.11 -4.96 12.88
N ILE A 149 16.57 -4.40 13.96
CA ILE A 149 16.86 -3.02 14.35
C ILE A 149 18.07 -3.05 15.27
N TRP A 150 19.15 -2.38 14.89
CA TRP A 150 20.37 -2.30 15.70
C TRP A 150 20.36 -1.05 16.60
N ASP A 151 19.83 0.07 16.10
CA ASP A 151 19.68 1.32 16.85
C ASP A 151 18.20 1.76 16.91
N PRO A 152 17.55 1.65 18.08
CA PRO A 152 16.16 2.07 18.23
C PRO A 152 15.98 3.58 18.16
N VAL A 153 17.00 4.40 18.45
CA VAL A 153 16.91 5.86 18.41
C VAL A 153 16.85 6.33 16.96
N LEU A 154 17.80 5.89 16.13
CA LEU A 154 17.83 6.23 14.70
C LEU A 154 16.57 5.72 13.99
N SER A 155 16.12 4.51 14.33
CA SER A 155 14.93 3.89 13.78
C SER A 155 13.67 4.75 13.96
N VAL A 156 13.48 5.37 15.12
CA VAL A 156 12.30 6.21 15.39
C VAL A 156 12.48 7.65 14.85
N MET A 157 13.71 8.12 14.74
CA MET A 157 14.01 9.50 14.31
C MET A 157 13.96 9.69 12.81
N THR A 158 14.50 8.74 12.04
CA THR A 158 14.80 8.97 10.63
C THR A 158 13.58 8.75 9.74
N VAL A 159 12.76 7.74 10.03
CA VAL A 159 11.62 7.37 9.18
C VAL A 159 10.41 7.00 10.04
N LYS A 160 9.25 7.58 9.72
CA LYS A 160 7.97 7.27 10.41
C LYS A 160 7.56 5.81 10.21
N ASP A 161 7.47 5.37 8.96
CA ASP A 161 7.02 4.02 8.58
C ASP A 161 8.16 3.20 7.96
N LEU A 162 8.98 2.59 8.82
CA LEU A 162 10.16 1.82 8.42
C LEU A 162 9.82 0.66 7.49
N ASN A 163 8.72 -0.04 7.76
CA ASN A 163 8.30 -1.19 6.95
C ASN A 163 7.98 -0.77 5.51
N THR A 164 7.25 0.33 5.33
CA THR A 164 6.86 0.83 4.01
C THR A 164 8.07 1.37 3.26
N ALA A 165 8.92 2.16 3.93
CA ALA A 165 10.14 2.69 3.32
C ALA A 165 11.10 1.57 2.89
N THR A 166 11.31 0.57 3.74
CA THR A 166 12.17 -0.57 3.42
C THR A 166 11.60 -1.41 2.28
N ARG A 167 10.28 -1.63 2.22
CA ARG A 167 9.62 -2.29 1.07
C ARG A 167 9.86 -1.55 -0.24
N MET A 168 9.73 -0.24 -0.25
CA MET A 168 9.95 0.57 -1.45
C MET A 168 11.42 0.54 -1.88
N THR A 169 12.36 0.68 -0.94
CA THR A 169 13.80 0.58 -1.23
C THR A 169 14.16 -0.79 -1.79
N ALA A 170 13.65 -1.86 -1.17
CA ALA A 170 13.88 -3.23 -1.64
C ALA A 170 13.32 -3.46 -3.03
N GLN A 171 12.09 -3.01 -3.30
CA GLN A 171 11.45 -3.12 -4.61
C GLN A 171 12.26 -2.38 -5.69
N ASN A 172 12.75 -1.17 -5.37
CA ASN A 172 13.57 -0.38 -6.29
C ASN A 172 14.92 -1.05 -6.57
N ALA A 173 15.62 -1.51 -5.53
CA ALA A 173 16.91 -2.18 -5.66
C ALA A 173 16.78 -3.51 -6.45
N MET A 174 15.76 -4.32 -6.14
CA MET A 174 15.44 -5.53 -6.90
C MET A 174 15.16 -5.20 -8.37
N THR A 175 14.29 -4.23 -8.64
CA THR A 175 13.92 -3.86 -10.02
C THR A 175 15.15 -3.43 -10.81
N LYS A 176 16.02 -2.60 -10.21
CA LYS A 176 17.27 -2.14 -10.80
C LYS A 176 18.26 -3.27 -11.09
N ALA A 177 18.35 -4.27 -10.20
CA ALA A 177 19.21 -5.44 -10.38
C ALA A 177 18.68 -6.37 -11.49
N LEU A 178 17.37 -6.65 -11.51
CA LEU A 178 16.74 -7.56 -12.46
C LEU A 178 16.68 -7.00 -13.88
N LEU A 179 16.51 -5.68 -14.06
CA LEU A 179 16.46 -5.02 -15.37
C LEU A 179 17.76 -5.20 -16.19
N LYS A 180 18.90 -5.36 -15.51
CA LYS A 180 20.23 -5.45 -16.16
C LYS A 180 20.61 -6.88 -16.55
N ARG A 181 19.90 -7.89 -16.04
CA ARG A 181 20.28 -9.31 -16.11
C ARG A 181 19.29 -10.08 -17.00
N PRO A 182 19.78 -11.05 -17.81
CA PRO A 182 18.95 -11.99 -18.56
C PRO A 182 18.22 -12.97 -17.62
N LEU A 183 17.11 -13.57 -18.09
CA LEU A 183 16.29 -14.48 -17.26
C LEU A 183 17.09 -15.69 -16.78
N GLN A 184 17.91 -16.27 -17.66
CA GLN A 184 18.69 -17.47 -17.35
C GLN A 184 19.68 -17.23 -16.20
N GLU A 185 20.33 -16.06 -16.19
CA GLU A 185 21.26 -15.69 -15.13
C GLU A 185 20.54 -15.45 -13.80
N ILE A 186 19.34 -14.86 -13.84
CA ILE A 186 18.51 -14.68 -12.63
C ILE A 186 18.16 -16.03 -11.99
N GLN A 187 17.89 -17.05 -12.80
CA GLN A 187 17.57 -18.40 -12.31
C GLN A 187 18.79 -19.17 -11.81
N MET A 188 19.92 -19.08 -12.50
CA MET A 188 21.16 -19.80 -12.14
C MET A 188 21.91 -19.15 -10.98
N ASP A 189 22.03 -17.83 -10.98
CA ASP A 189 22.84 -17.05 -10.05
C ASP A 189 22.02 -16.31 -8.98
N LYS A 190 20.85 -16.88 -8.62
CA LYS A 190 19.95 -16.31 -7.61
C LYS A 190 20.66 -15.91 -6.31
N LEU A 191 21.56 -16.76 -5.81
CA LEU A 191 22.29 -16.51 -4.56
C LEU A 191 23.23 -15.29 -4.67
N LYS A 192 23.97 -15.17 -5.78
CA LYS A 192 24.86 -14.02 -6.01
C LYS A 192 24.06 -12.71 -6.12
N ILE A 193 22.88 -12.76 -6.73
CA ILE A 193 22.00 -11.60 -6.86
C ILE A 193 21.41 -11.22 -5.50
N SER A 194 21.01 -12.20 -4.68
CA SER A 194 20.58 -12.01 -3.29
C SER A 194 21.66 -11.29 -2.47
N ASP A 195 22.92 -11.71 -2.57
CA ASP A 195 24.03 -11.09 -1.84
C ASP A 195 24.32 -9.66 -2.31
N GLN A 196 24.28 -9.41 -3.62
CA GLN A 196 24.41 -8.06 -4.18
C GLN A 196 23.28 -7.14 -3.70
N LEU A 197 22.04 -7.64 -3.69
CA LEU A 197 20.87 -6.91 -3.25
C LEU A 197 20.93 -6.63 -1.74
N LEU A 198 21.43 -7.57 -0.94
CA LEU A 198 21.67 -7.37 0.48
C LEU A 198 22.61 -6.19 0.71
N LEU A 199 23.73 -6.12 0.00
CA LEU A 199 24.69 -5.01 0.13
C LEU A 199 24.07 -3.66 -0.26
N GLU A 200 23.34 -3.59 -1.39
CA GLU A 200 22.71 -2.35 -1.85
C GLU A 200 21.60 -1.85 -0.90
N ILE A 201 20.78 -2.77 -0.34
CA ILE A 201 19.75 -2.40 0.64
C ILE A 201 20.38 -2.05 2.00
N ASN A 202 21.41 -2.78 2.44
CA ASN A 202 22.06 -2.55 3.73
C ASN A 202 22.73 -1.16 3.80
N ASP A 203 23.31 -0.69 2.69
CA ASP A 203 23.94 0.63 2.62
C ASP A 203 22.95 1.77 2.95
N VAL A 204 21.74 1.71 2.38
CA VAL A 204 20.68 2.69 2.64
C VAL A 204 20.05 2.50 4.02
N THR A 205 19.79 1.26 4.42
CA THR A 205 19.04 0.95 5.66
C THR A 205 19.87 1.16 6.93
N ARG A 206 21.20 1.16 6.84
CA ARG A 206 22.09 1.51 7.97
C ARG A 206 21.84 2.92 8.49
N ALA A 207 21.57 3.89 7.60
CA ALA A 207 21.25 5.28 7.98
C ALA A 207 19.92 5.39 8.75
N TRP A 208 19.06 4.37 8.66
CA TRP A 208 17.79 4.31 9.37
C TRP A 208 17.88 3.51 10.68
N GLY A 209 19.05 2.97 11.04
CA GLY A 209 19.20 2.15 12.26
C GLY A 209 18.80 0.68 12.09
N LEU A 210 18.68 0.17 10.86
CA LEU A 210 18.40 -1.23 10.57
C LEU A 210 19.63 -1.94 10.01
N GLU A 211 19.66 -3.25 10.21
CA GLU A 211 20.62 -4.17 9.60
C GLU A 211 19.84 -5.29 8.91
N VAL A 212 20.17 -5.55 7.64
CA VAL A 212 19.55 -6.62 6.86
C VAL A 212 20.33 -7.91 7.09
N ASP A 213 19.68 -8.91 7.67
CA ASP A 213 20.28 -10.22 7.97
C ASP A 213 20.33 -11.10 6.71
N ARG A 214 19.24 -11.12 5.92
CA ARG A 214 19.12 -11.97 4.73
C ARG A 214 18.09 -11.45 3.73
N VAL A 215 18.35 -11.66 2.44
CA VAL A 215 17.42 -11.37 1.34
C VAL A 215 17.22 -12.61 0.49
N GLU A 216 15.98 -13.08 0.36
CA GLU A 216 15.61 -14.20 -0.48
C GLU A 216 14.74 -13.74 -1.65
N LEU A 217 15.22 -13.90 -2.89
CA LEU A 217 14.40 -13.68 -4.08
C LEU A 217 13.30 -14.75 -4.20
N ALA A 218 12.06 -14.34 -4.48
CA ALA A 218 10.92 -15.22 -4.73
C ALA A 218 10.41 -14.98 -6.17
N VAL A 219 10.69 -15.91 -7.08
CA VAL A 219 10.18 -15.85 -8.45
C VAL A 219 8.87 -16.63 -8.49
N GLU A 220 7.74 -15.91 -8.57
CA GLU A 220 6.41 -16.54 -8.48
C GLU A 220 5.91 -17.03 -9.85
N ALA A 221 6.19 -16.30 -10.94
CA ALA A 221 5.76 -16.71 -12.27
C ALA A 221 6.64 -16.12 -13.38
N VAL A 222 7.03 -16.97 -14.34
CA VAL A 222 7.52 -16.52 -15.65
C VAL A 222 6.30 -16.46 -16.57
N LEU A 223 5.80 -15.25 -16.81
CA LEU A 223 4.57 -15.05 -17.59
C LEU A 223 4.83 -15.25 -19.08
N GLN A 224 6.04 -14.96 -19.56
CA GLN A 224 6.51 -15.27 -20.93
C GLN A 224 7.99 -15.68 -20.92
N PRO A 225 8.36 -16.83 -21.51
CA PRO A 225 9.77 -17.17 -21.73
C PRO A 225 10.41 -16.21 -22.75
N PRO A 226 11.76 -16.09 -22.77
CA PRO A 226 12.48 -15.21 -23.69
C PRO A 226 12.06 -15.49 -25.13
N GLN A 227 11.78 -14.42 -25.89
CA GLN A 227 11.61 -14.52 -27.34
C GLN A 227 12.99 -14.67 -27.97
N ASP A 228 13.53 -15.89 -27.99
CA ASP A 228 14.57 -16.24 -28.94
C ASP A 228 13.94 -16.20 -30.35
N SER A 229 14.03 -15.05 -31.01
CA SER A 229 13.82 -14.95 -32.45
C SER A 229 15.00 -14.28 -33.13
N PRO A 230 16.02 -15.07 -33.49
CA PRO A 230 16.77 -14.88 -34.72
C PRO A 230 16.35 -15.93 -35.76
N ALA A 231 15.04 -16.18 -35.88
CA ALA A 231 14.48 -17.01 -36.95
C ALA A 231 13.13 -16.43 -37.39
N GLY A 232 13.18 -15.21 -37.94
CA GLY A 232 12.14 -14.83 -38.89
C GLY A 232 12.18 -15.80 -40.07
N PRO A 233 11.02 -16.19 -40.65
CA PRO A 233 10.98 -17.06 -41.81
C PRO A 233 11.77 -16.40 -42.94
N SER A 234 12.64 -17.19 -43.58
CA SER A 234 13.43 -16.84 -44.76
C SER A 234 12.64 -15.93 -45.71
N LEU A 235 13.24 -14.77 -46.05
CA LEU A 235 12.75 -13.77 -47.02
C LEU A 235 12.29 -14.37 -48.36
N ASP A 236 12.67 -15.61 -48.65
CA ASP A 236 12.31 -16.38 -49.83
C ASP A 236 10.80 -16.65 -49.93
N SER A 237 10.08 -16.82 -48.81
CA SER A 237 8.63 -17.10 -48.85
C SER A 237 7.78 -15.85 -49.11
N ALA A 238 8.23 -14.69 -48.60
CA ALA A 238 7.54 -13.42 -48.77
C ALA A 238 7.66 -12.89 -50.21
N LEU A 239 8.83 -13.08 -50.85
CA LEU A 239 9.00 -12.76 -52.27
C LEU A 239 8.19 -13.70 -53.18
N GLN A 240 8.06 -15.00 -52.82
CA GLN A 240 7.25 -15.95 -53.57
C GLN A 240 5.75 -15.62 -53.53
N GLN A 241 5.24 -15.12 -52.39
CA GLN A 241 3.83 -14.73 -52.23
C GLN A 241 3.49 -13.39 -52.89
N LEU A 242 4.45 -12.47 -53.02
CA LEU A 242 4.29 -11.21 -53.73
C LEU A 242 4.27 -11.38 -55.27
N ALA A 243 5.06 -12.32 -55.81
CA ALA A 243 5.07 -12.60 -57.24
C ALA A 243 3.75 -13.21 -57.76
N LEU A 244 3.04 -13.96 -56.91
CA LEU A 244 1.75 -14.58 -57.24
C LEU A 244 0.58 -13.57 -57.27
N HIS A 245 0.69 -12.45 -56.56
CA HIS A 245 -0.38 -11.45 -56.48
C HIS A 245 -0.32 -10.37 -57.58
N LEU A 246 0.80 -10.22 -58.28
CA LEU A 246 1.02 -9.13 -59.25
C LEU A 246 0.66 -9.46 -60.70
N LEU A 247 0.37 -10.74 -61.04
CA LEU A 247 0.13 -11.19 -62.41
C LEU A 247 -1.36 -11.47 -62.76
N GLY A 248 -2.30 -11.23 -61.86
CA GLY A 248 -3.71 -11.60 -62.06
C GLY A 248 -4.71 -10.46 -61.84
N GLY A 249 -5.09 -9.77 -62.92
CA GLY A 249 -6.41 -9.14 -63.05
C GLY A 249 -6.45 -7.61 -62.98
N GLY A 250 -6.74 -6.99 -64.12
CA GLY A 250 -6.93 -5.55 -64.26
C GLY A 250 -8.38 -5.03 -64.21
N VAL A 251 -8.45 -3.69 -64.26
CA VAL A 251 -9.55 -2.80 -64.74
C VAL A 251 -10.79 -2.60 -63.85
N ASN A 252 -10.77 -1.48 -63.08
CA ASN A 252 -11.65 -0.28 -63.09
C ASN A 252 -13.21 -0.40 -63.10
N PRO A 253 -13.97 0.70 -62.86
CA PRO A 253 -13.91 1.75 -61.81
C PRO A 253 -15.31 1.98 -61.16
N GLY A 254 -15.43 2.78 -60.07
CA GLY A 254 -16.75 3.28 -59.67
C GLY A 254 -16.93 3.72 -58.22
N ALA A 255 -16.92 5.04 -58.03
CA ALA A 255 -17.78 5.86 -57.17
C ALA A 255 -18.13 5.44 -55.73
N GLY A 256 -17.89 6.37 -54.79
CA GLY A 256 -18.64 6.45 -53.54
C GLY A 256 -17.82 6.94 -52.37
N GLY A 257 -17.68 8.25 -52.21
CA GLY A 257 -17.06 8.86 -51.05
C GLY A 257 -17.85 8.58 -49.77
N VAL A 258 -17.13 8.25 -48.70
CA VAL A 258 -17.62 8.17 -47.31
C VAL A 258 -16.54 8.81 -46.43
N PRO A 259 -16.89 9.69 -45.48
CA PRO A 259 -15.91 10.49 -44.75
C PRO A 259 -15.06 9.63 -43.80
N PRO A 260 -13.86 10.10 -43.40
CA PRO A 260 -12.96 9.31 -42.57
C PRO A 260 -13.56 9.06 -41.18
N ALA A 261 -13.62 7.79 -40.78
CA ALA A 261 -13.86 7.39 -39.40
C ALA A 261 -12.75 7.97 -38.51
N GLY A 262 -13.13 8.68 -37.46
CA GLY A 262 -12.20 9.32 -36.53
C GLY A 262 -11.28 8.31 -35.82
N PRO A 263 -10.17 8.77 -35.23
CA PRO A 263 -9.21 7.92 -34.54
C PRO A 263 -9.83 7.34 -33.27
N GLY A 264 -10.35 6.11 -33.36
CA GLY A 264 -10.75 5.31 -32.20
C GLY A 264 -9.54 4.61 -31.58
N ARG A 265 -9.42 4.67 -30.26
CA ARG A 265 -8.41 3.91 -29.50
C ARG A 265 -9.07 2.65 -28.92
N GLY A 266 -8.52 1.48 -29.22
CA GLY A 266 -9.00 0.19 -28.70
C GLY A 266 -7.88 -0.62 -28.05
N ARG A 267 -8.25 -1.53 -27.14
CA ARG A 267 -7.35 -2.52 -26.53
C ARG A 267 -8.01 -3.89 -26.61
N VAL A 268 -7.23 -4.91 -26.95
CA VAL A 268 -7.66 -6.32 -26.93
C VAL A 268 -6.94 -7.01 -25.78
N GLY A 269 -7.67 -7.78 -24.98
CA GLY A 269 -7.10 -8.54 -23.87
C GLY A 269 -8.09 -9.54 -23.29
N PRO A 270 -7.61 -10.61 -22.64
CA PRO A 270 -8.46 -11.53 -21.90
C PRO A 270 -8.99 -10.84 -20.62
N GLY A 271 -10.28 -10.97 -20.35
CA GLY A 271 -10.89 -10.46 -19.11
C GLY A 271 -12.22 -9.75 -19.32
N VAL A 272 -12.79 -9.26 -18.21
CA VAL A 272 -13.99 -8.40 -18.22
C VAL A 272 -13.56 -7.00 -18.69
N PRO A 273 -14.28 -6.35 -19.61
CA PRO A 273 -13.95 -5.00 -20.06
C PRO A 273 -13.95 -4.00 -18.89
N ASP A 274 -13.03 -3.03 -18.93
CA ASP A 274 -12.86 -2.00 -17.88
C ASP A 274 -14.05 -1.01 -17.78
N GLY A 275 -15.09 -1.16 -18.61
CA GLY A 275 -16.29 -0.31 -18.64
C GLY A 275 -17.52 -1.03 -19.22
N ILE A 276 -18.69 -0.37 -19.15
CA ILE A 276 -19.94 -0.89 -19.72
C ILE A 276 -19.88 -0.74 -21.25
N PRO A 277 -19.93 -1.83 -22.03
CA PRO A 277 -19.86 -1.75 -23.48
C PRO A 277 -21.19 -1.27 -24.09
N ASP A 278 -21.14 -0.38 -25.07
CA ASP A 278 -22.31 0.07 -25.84
C ASP A 278 -22.91 -1.06 -26.71
N VAL A 279 -22.05 -1.96 -27.17
CA VAL A 279 -22.40 -3.13 -27.98
C VAL A 279 -21.56 -4.31 -27.53
N VAL A 280 -22.20 -5.45 -27.28
CA VAL A 280 -21.55 -6.74 -27.02
C VAL A 280 -21.83 -7.66 -28.21
N VAL A 281 -20.76 -8.18 -28.80
CA VAL A 281 -20.81 -9.12 -29.92
C VAL A 281 -20.27 -10.46 -29.46
N GLU A 282 -21.09 -11.50 -29.55
CA GLU A 282 -20.73 -12.88 -29.26
C GLU A 282 -20.67 -13.66 -30.58
N VAL A 283 -19.54 -14.29 -30.87
CA VAL A 283 -19.29 -15.04 -32.11
C VAL A 283 -18.35 -16.21 -31.85
N ALA A 284 -18.48 -17.29 -32.61
CA ALA A 284 -17.54 -18.41 -32.57
C ALA A 284 -16.21 -18.04 -33.24
N GLU A 285 -15.10 -18.64 -32.79
CA GLU A 285 -13.76 -18.34 -33.33
C GLU A 285 -13.67 -18.59 -34.84
N ALA A 286 -14.28 -19.68 -35.32
CA ALA A 286 -14.31 -20.02 -36.74
C ALA A 286 -15.06 -18.96 -37.58
N ASP A 287 -16.19 -18.46 -37.07
CA ASP A 287 -16.99 -17.44 -37.75
C ASP A 287 -16.28 -16.07 -37.70
N LEU A 288 -15.55 -15.76 -36.63
CA LEU A 288 -14.73 -14.55 -36.54
C LEU A 288 -13.62 -14.53 -37.60
N ARG A 289 -12.96 -15.68 -37.82
CA ARG A 289 -11.97 -15.83 -38.89
C ARG A 289 -12.61 -15.65 -40.27
N ALA A 290 -13.79 -16.24 -40.50
CA ALA A 290 -14.52 -16.08 -41.76
C ALA A 290 -14.97 -14.63 -42.02
N LEU A 291 -15.37 -13.89 -40.98
CA LEU A 291 -15.71 -12.47 -41.05
C LEU A 291 -14.47 -11.61 -41.41
N LEU A 292 -13.31 -11.90 -40.82
CA LEU A 292 -12.06 -11.21 -41.12
C LEU A 292 -11.55 -11.50 -42.54
N CYS A 293 -11.76 -12.73 -43.03
CA CYS A 293 -11.40 -13.15 -44.38
C CYS A 293 -12.40 -12.71 -45.48
N ARG A 294 -13.52 -12.03 -45.11
CA ARG A 294 -14.65 -11.65 -45.98
C ARG A 294 -15.38 -12.83 -46.65
N GLU A 295 -15.28 -14.03 -46.08
CA GLU A 295 -16.03 -15.20 -46.54
C GLU A 295 -17.47 -15.18 -46.02
N LEU A 296 -17.71 -14.46 -44.92
CA LEU A 296 -19.01 -14.32 -44.28
C LEU A 296 -19.39 -12.83 -44.17
N GLN A 297 -20.60 -12.46 -44.59
CA GLN A 297 -21.12 -11.10 -44.41
C GLN A 297 -21.67 -10.92 -42.98
N PRO A 298 -21.38 -9.78 -42.30
CA PRO A 298 -21.82 -9.54 -40.91
C PRO A 298 -23.34 -9.63 -40.72
N LEU A 299 -24.11 -9.05 -41.65
CA LEU A 299 -25.58 -9.11 -41.63
C LEU A 299 -26.09 -10.55 -41.82
N GLY A 300 -25.46 -11.33 -42.70
CA GLY A 300 -25.80 -12.74 -42.91
C GLY A 300 -25.45 -13.62 -41.71
N ALA A 301 -24.35 -13.34 -41.02
CA ALA A 301 -23.97 -14.02 -39.77
C ALA A 301 -24.99 -13.76 -38.64
N TYR A 302 -25.51 -12.52 -38.56
CA TYR A 302 -26.54 -12.15 -37.60
C TYR A 302 -27.88 -12.84 -37.91
N MET A 303 -28.35 -12.77 -39.16
CA MET A 303 -29.61 -13.39 -39.59
C MET A 303 -29.59 -14.93 -39.47
N SER A 304 -28.41 -15.55 -39.59
CA SER A 304 -28.24 -16.99 -39.38
C SER A 304 -28.02 -17.39 -37.92
N GLY A 305 -28.01 -16.43 -36.97
CA GLY A 305 -27.84 -16.67 -35.54
C GLY A 305 -26.41 -17.02 -35.10
N ARG A 306 -25.44 -16.95 -36.02
CA ARG A 306 -24.01 -17.22 -35.77
C ARG A 306 -23.29 -16.05 -35.10
N LEU A 307 -23.81 -14.85 -35.30
CA LEU A 307 -23.37 -13.62 -34.66
C LEU A 307 -24.48 -13.12 -33.74
N LYS A 308 -24.28 -13.18 -32.42
CA LYS A 308 -25.23 -12.63 -31.46
C LYS A 308 -24.77 -11.22 -31.07
N VAL A 309 -25.69 -10.26 -31.19
CA VAL A 309 -25.43 -8.86 -30.86
C VAL A 309 -26.37 -8.45 -29.73
N LYS A 310 -25.83 -7.84 -28.68
CA LYS A 310 -26.57 -7.21 -27.59
C LYS A 310 -26.19 -5.73 -27.54
N GLY A 311 -27.17 -4.83 -27.57
CA GLY A 311 -26.96 -3.37 -27.60
C GLY A 311 -27.52 -2.74 -28.86
N ASP A 312 -26.97 -1.60 -29.27
CA ASP A 312 -27.42 -0.87 -30.47
C ASP A 312 -27.01 -1.59 -31.76
N LEU A 313 -28.00 -2.16 -32.46
CA LEU A 313 -27.81 -2.87 -33.72
C LEU A 313 -27.23 -1.95 -34.81
N ALA A 314 -27.57 -0.67 -34.83
CA ALA A 314 -27.07 0.28 -35.82
C ALA A 314 -25.57 0.53 -35.66
N VAL A 315 -25.07 0.53 -34.41
CA VAL A 315 -23.64 0.61 -34.10
C VAL A 315 -22.94 -0.70 -34.45
N ALA A 316 -23.56 -1.85 -34.16
CA ALA A 316 -23.01 -3.15 -34.49
C ALA A 316 -22.81 -3.36 -36.00
N MET A 317 -23.71 -2.85 -36.85
CA MET A 317 -23.59 -2.97 -38.31
C MET A 317 -22.48 -2.09 -38.91
N LYS A 318 -21.96 -1.10 -38.17
CA LYS A 318 -20.74 -0.38 -38.57
C LYS A 318 -19.49 -1.27 -38.56
N LEU A 319 -19.55 -2.46 -37.96
CA LEU A 319 -18.48 -3.46 -38.01
C LEU A 319 -18.08 -3.80 -39.45
N GLU A 320 -19.02 -3.78 -40.40
CA GLU A 320 -18.71 -4.01 -41.81
C GLU A 320 -17.76 -2.93 -42.36
N ALA A 321 -18.00 -1.66 -42.02
CA ALA A 321 -17.13 -0.55 -42.41
C ALA A 321 -15.74 -0.69 -41.78
N VAL A 322 -15.67 -1.15 -40.52
CA VAL A 322 -14.39 -1.40 -39.80
C VAL A 322 -13.61 -2.55 -40.44
N LEU A 323 -14.27 -3.68 -40.73
CA LEU A 323 -13.68 -4.81 -41.43
C LEU A 323 -13.26 -4.44 -42.86
N LYS A 324 -13.98 -3.50 -43.50
CA LYS A 324 -13.62 -2.98 -44.80
C LYS A 324 -12.36 -2.11 -44.77
N ALA A 325 -12.13 -1.38 -43.68
CA ALA A 325 -10.99 -0.50 -43.47
C ALA A 325 -9.72 -1.19 -42.94
N LEU A 326 -9.82 -2.41 -42.41
CA LEU A 326 -8.70 -3.19 -41.87
C LEU A 326 -7.81 -3.88 -42.94
N LYS A 327 -7.99 -3.56 -44.21
CA LYS A 327 -7.24 -4.11 -45.35
C LYS A 327 -6.91 -3.01 -46.34
#